data_AF-N6WXM4-F1
#
_entry.id   AF-N6WXM4-F1
#
_cell.length_a   1.000
_cell.length_b   1.000
_cell.length_c   1.000
_cell.angle_alpha   90.00
_cell.angle_beta   90.00
_cell.angle_gamma   90.00
#
_symmetry.space_group_name_H-M   'P 1'
#
loop_
_entity.id
_entity.type
_entity.pdbx_description
1 polymer ?
#
loop_
_entity_poly.entity_id
_entity_poly.type
_entity_poly.pdbx_seq_one_letter_code
_entity_poly.pdbx_strand_id
1 'polypeptide(L)'
;MSSFHLAQLNIAHLSAPIDSPQLTDFVDNLDRINALADSAPGFIWRLQTEEGDATSIDYFGPEVIANMSVWEDVDSLHHYVYRTAHTEVLRRKKEWFEKMRESHMVLWWIPAGHLPTLLEADARLRYLRKYGPSPDAFTFKQAYPAPGDQNAVITQSFDEACPAS
;
A
#
# COMPACT_ATOMS: atom_id res chain seq x y z
N MET A 1 15.43 -18.04 1.64
CA MET A 1 14.87 -16.70 1.37
C MET A 1 14.26 -16.75 -0.01
N SER A 2 13.05 -16.21 -0.18
CA SER A 2 12.41 -16.12 -1.50
C SER A 2 13.28 -15.28 -2.44
N SER A 3 13.29 -15.62 -3.73
CA SER A 3 14.00 -14.81 -4.75
C SER A 3 13.26 -13.51 -5.06
N PHE A 4 12.04 -13.34 -4.56
CA PHE A 4 11.18 -12.18 -4.79
C PHE A 4 10.51 -11.71 -3.49
N HIS A 5 10.27 -10.42 -3.42
CA HIS A 5 9.47 -9.75 -2.40
C HIS A 5 8.29 -9.04 -3.05
N LEU A 6 7.26 -8.76 -2.27
CA LEU A 6 6.09 -8.04 -2.73
C LEU A 6 6.26 -6.55 -2.47
N ALA A 7 6.20 -5.75 -3.53
CA ALA A 7 6.06 -4.30 -3.43
C ALA A 7 4.60 -3.89 -3.50
N GLN A 8 4.27 -2.82 -2.80
CA GLN A 8 2.95 -2.23 -2.76
C GLN A 8 3.04 -0.71 -2.82
N LEU A 9 2.16 -0.08 -3.59
CA LEU A 9 1.86 1.35 -3.56
C LEU A 9 0.38 1.54 -3.30
N ASN A 10 0.04 2.51 -2.46
CA ASN A 10 -1.32 3.00 -2.25
C ASN A 10 -1.27 4.51 -2.19
N ILE A 11 -2.13 5.16 -2.96
CA ILE A 11 -2.30 6.61 -2.97
C ILE A 11 -3.67 6.98 -2.43
N ALA A 12 -3.77 8.12 -1.77
CA ALA A 12 -5.03 8.66 -1.31
C ALA A 12 -5.06 10.18 -1.47
N HIS A 13 -6.18 10.70 -1.97
CA HIS A 13 -6.41 12.15 -2.03
C HIS A 13 -6.93 12.63 -0.68
N LEU A 14 -6.29 13.66 -0.15
CA LEU A 14 -6.70 14.32 1.08
C LEU A 14 -7.99 15.11 0.85
N SER A 15 -8.88 15.11 1.84
CA SER A 15 -10.11 15.91 1.82
C SER A 15 -9.89 17.39 2.16
N ALA A 16 -8.72 17.72 2.70
CA ALA A 16 -8.28 19.07 3.07
C ALA A 16 -6.72 19.12 3.09
N PRO A 17 -6.08 20.29 3.21
CA PRO A 17 -4.63 20.39 3.38
C PRO A 17 -4.11 19.58 4.58
N ILE A 18 -2.92 18.97 4.46
CA ILE A 18 -2.33 18.08 5.49
C ILE A 18 -2.17 18.76 6.86
N ASP A 19 -1.95 20.07 6.88
CA ASP A 19 -1.78 20.91 8.06
C ASP A 19 -3.12 21.42 8.64
N SER A 20 -4.26 21.03 8.05
CA SER A 20 -5.56 21.46 8.52
C SER A 20 -5.97 20.77 9.83
N PRO A 21 -6.76 21.43 10.70
CA PRO A 21 -7.29 20.82 11.93
C PRO A 21 -8.09 19.53 11.70
N GLN A 22 -8.65 19.35 10.49
CA GLN A 22 -9.40 18.16 10.12
C GLN A 22 -8.51 16.92 10.00
N LEU A 23 -7.24 17.10 9.62
CA LEU A 23 -6.28 16.02 9.34
C LEU A 23 -5.30 15.79 10.50
N THR A 24 -5.33 16.62 11.55
CA THR A 24 -4.48 16.46 12.73
C THR A 24 -4.55 15.06 13.34
N ASP A 25 -5.76 14.53 13.54
CA ASP A 25 -5.95 13.16 14.03
C ASP A 25 -5.24 12.11 13.15
N PHE A 26 -5.25 12.29 11.83
CA PHE A 26 -4.59 11.38 10.91
C PHE A 26 -3.08 11.50 11.00
N VAL A 27 -2.55 12.73 10.98
CA VAL A 27 -1.12 13.03 11.08
C VAL A 27 -0.54 12.50 12.40
N ASP A 28 -1.21 12.74 13.53
CA ASP A 28 -0.79 12.27 14.86
C ASP A 28 -0.74 10.74 14.96
N ASN A 29 -1.47 10.01 14.11
CA ASN A 29 -1.46 8.56 14.06
C ASN A 29 -0.44 7.98 13.07
N LEU A 30 0.19 8.78 12.20
CA LEU A 30 1.14 8.29 11.19
C LEU A 30 2.31 7.55 11.82
N ASP A 31 2.92 8.12 12.86
CA ASP A 31 4.06 7.49 13.55
C ASP A 31 3.68 6.14 14.15
N ARG A 32 2.49 6.06 14.75
CA ARG A 32 1.97 4.81 15.30
C ARG A 32 1.74 3.77 14.20
N ILE A 33 1.16 4.17 13.07
CA ILE A 33 0.92 3.28 11.93
C ILE A 33 2.23 2.78 11.32
N ASN A 34 3.20 3.68 11.17
CA ASN A 34 4.53 3.37 10.66
C ASN A 34 5.26 2.39 11.59
N ALA A 35 5.25 2.63 12.90
CA ALA A 35 5.86 1.72 13.87
C ALA A 35 5.20 0.32 13.88
N LEU A 36 3.89 0.25 13.64
CA LEU A 36 3.19 -1.03 13.50
C LEU A 36 3.68 -1.81 12.27
N ALA A 37 3.86 -1.13 11.14
CA ALA A 37 4.44 -1.75 9.95
C ALA A 37 5.86 -2.26 10.24
N ASP A 38 6.70 -1.42 10.86
CA ASP A 38 8.11 -1.75 11.17
C ASP A 38 8.25 -2.98 12.10
N SER A 39 7.22 -3.27 12.91
CA SER A 39 7.16 -4.45 13.79
C SER A 39 6.42 -5.66 13.21
N ALA A 40 5.79 -5.52 12.04
CA ALA A 40 4.95 -6.56 11.48
C ALA A 40 5.78 -7.71 10.90
N PRO A 41 5.39 -8.98 11.15
CA PRO A 41 6.02 -10.12 10.49
C PRO A 41 5.98 -9.98 8.97
N GLY A 42 7.12 -10.27 8.32
CA GLY A 42 7.27 -10.17 6.87
C GLY A 42 7.41 -8.74 6.32
N PHE A 43 7.46 -7.70 7.17
CA PHE A 43 7.81 -6.35 6.73
C PHE A 43 9.30 -6.24 6.39
N ILE A 44 9.62 -5.57 5.27
CA ILE A 44 11.00 -5.43 4.79
C ILE A 44 11.41 -3.96 4.69
N TRP A 45 10.54 -3.11 4.13
CA TRP A 45 10.86 -1.71 3.87
C TRP A 45 9.61 -0.86 3.66
N ARG A 46 9.69 0.45 3.92
CA ARG A 46 8.70 1.44 3.49
C ARG A 46 9.35 2.70 2.97
N LEU A 47 8.64 3.38 2.07
CA LEU A 47 8.96 4.72 1.64
C LEU A 47 8.85 5.67 2.83
N GLN A 48 9.89 6.47 3.00
CA GLN A 48 10.00 7.52 4.01
C GLN A 48 11.04 8.52 3.54
N THR A 49 10.92 9.78 3.94
CA THR A 49 12.02 10.75 3.83
C THR A 49 13.14 10.39 4.81
N GLU A 50 14.26 11.12 4.76
CA GLU A 50 15.34 10.99 5.75
C GLU A 50 14.84 11.23 7.19
N GLU A 51 13.75 11.99 7.34
CA GLU A 51 13.10 12.30 8.62
C GLU A 51 12.04 11.26 9.02
N GLY A 52 11.79 10.24 8.19
CA GLY A 52 10.83 9.17 8.46
C GLY A 52 9.40 9.43 7.94
N ASP A 53 9.14 10.63 7.41
CA ASP A 53 7.82 11.07 6.95
C ASP A 53 7.66 10.93 5.44
N ALA A 54 6.72 10.11 4.98
CA ALA A 54 6.40 9.96 3.56
C ALA A 54 5.38 10.99 3.05
N THR A 55 4.69 11.72 3.93
CA THR A 55 3.62 12.66 3.54
C THR A 55 4.16 13.94 2.92
N SER A 56 5.43 14.26 3.17
CA SER A 56 6.16 15.35 2.53
C SER A 56 6.58 15.07 1.07
N ILE A 57 6.30 13.88 0.53
CA ILE A 57 6.66 13.50 -0.84
C ILE A 57 5.51 13.89 -1.80
N ASP A 58 5.73 14.90 -2.63
CA ASP A 58 4.72 15.51 -3.51
C ASP A 58 4.66 14.91 -4.92
N TYR A 59 5.27 13.74 -5.15
CA TYR A 59 5.39 13.13 -6.48
C TYR A 59 4.04 12.94 -7.21
N PHE A 60 2.97 12.62 -6.47
CA PHE A 60 1.63 12.43 -7.03
C PHE A 60 0.74 13.69 -6.94
N GLY A 61 1.31 14.81 -6.49
CA GLY A 61 0.62 16.07 -6.25
C GLY A 61 0.52 16.40 -4.75
N PRO A 62 0.39 17.69 -4.39
CA PRO A 62 0.44 18.18 -3.01
C PRO A 62 -0.75 17.74 -2.14
N GLU A 63 -1.84 17.28 -2.77
CA GLU A 63 -3.04 16.78 -2.09
C GLU A 63 -3.10 15.25 -2.04
N VAL A 64 -2.02 14.57 -2.46
CA VAL A 64 -1.97 13.11 -2.56
C VAL A 64 -0.92 12.56 -1.61
N ILE A 65 -1.35 11.69 -0.70
CA ILE A 65 -0.45 10.89 0.12
C ILE A 65 -0.13 9.59 -0.60
N ALA A 66 1.15 9.27 -0.71
CA ALA A 66 1.62 7.98 -1.15
C ALA A 66 2.19 7.17 0.02
N ASN A 67 1.70 5.94 0.16
CA ASN A 67 2.31 4.93 1.00
C ASN A 67 2.85 3.82 0.09
N MET A 68 4.14 3.52 0.22
CA MET A 68 4.79 2.45 -0.53
C MET A 68 5.60 1.59 0.41
N SER A 69 5.51 0.27 0.26
CA SER A 69 6.15 -0.68 1.17
C SER A 69 6.55 -1.97 0.45
N VAL A 70 7.47 -2.73 1.07
CA VAL A 70 7.96 -4.02 0.61
C VAL A 70 7.80 -5.05 1.71
N TRP A 71 7.32 -6.23 1.33
CA TRP A 71 6.96 -7.34 2.21
C TRP A 71 7.50 -8.66 1.67
N GLU A 72 7.63 -9.67 2.52
CA GLU A 72 8.03 -11.02 2.11
C GLU A 72 7.04 -11.62 1.11
N ASP A 73 5.73 -11.45 1.34
CA ASP A 73 4.65 -11.99 0.52
C ASP A 73 3.31 -11.26 0.68
N VAL A 74 2.31 -11.72 -0.08
CA VAL A 74 0.94 -11.18 -0.07
C VAL A 74 0.24 -11.39 1.28
N ASP A 75 0.48 -12.54 1.91
CA ASP A 75 -0.19 -12.90 3.17
C ASP A 75 0.28 -12.01 4.33
N SER A 76 1.58 -11.70 4.38
CA SER A 76 2.19 -10.81 5.37
C SER A 76 1.61 -9.40 5.28
N LEU A 77 1.58 -8.82 4.07
CA LEU A 77 0.97 -7.53 3.82
C LEU A 77 -0.55 -7.55 4.12
N HIS A 78 -1.26 -8.59 3.69
CA HIS A 78 -2.70 -8.71 3.94
C HIS A 78 -3.00 -8.78 5.45
N HIS A 79 -2.20 -9.53 6.21
CA HIS A 79 -2.30 -9.57 7.67
C HIS A 79 -2.10 -8.19 8.29
N TYR A 80 -1.06 -7.47 7.85
CA TYR A 80 -0.83 -6.09 8.32
C TYR A 80 -2.04 -5.18 8.04
N VAL A 81 -2.56 -5.16 6.82
CA VAL A 81 -3.65 -4.25 6.41
C VAL A 81 -4.96 -4.55 7.14
N TYR A 82 -5.34 -5.84 7.29
CA TYR A 82 -6.69 -6.21 7.74
C TYR A 82 -6.75 -6.78 9.16
N ARG A 83 -5.62 -7.09 9.80
CA ARG A 83 -5.59 -7.71 11.14
C ARG A 83 -4.88 -6.88 12.21
N THR A 84 -4.39 -5.68 11.86
CA THR A 84 -3.74 -4.77 12.82
C THR A 84 -4.60 -3.53 13.10
N ALA A 85 -4.11 -2.62 13.95
CA ALA A 85 -4.75 -1.34 14.23
C ALA A 85 -4.90 -0.44 12.97
N HIS A 86 -4.29 -0.81 11.84
CA HIS A 86 -4.57 -0.19 10.54
C HIS A 86 -6.07 -0.26 10.16
N THR A 87 -6.80 -1.22 10.70
CA THR A 87 -8.26 -1.33 10.57
C THR A 87 -9.03 -0.11 11.08
N GLU A 88 -8.57 0.57 12.13
CA GLU A 88 -9.20 1.78 12.65
C GLU A 88 -9.11 2.95 11.67
N VAL A 89 -7.95 3.08 11.01
CA VAL A 89 -7.70 4.07 9.97
C VAL A 89 -8.58 3.78 8.76
N LEU A 90 -8.67 2.51 8.34
CA LEU A 90 -9.54 2.09 7.24
C LEU A 90 -11.03 2.38 7.53
N ARG A 91 -11.47 2.24 8.79
CA ARG A 91 -12.85 2.53 9.20
C ARG A 91 -13.17 4.03 9.11
N ARG A 92 -12.22 4.88 9.51
CA ARG A 92 -12.36 6.35 9.55
C ARG A 92 -11.88 7.05 8.28
N LYS A 93 -11.36 6.32 7.29
CA LYS A 93 -10.73 6.89 6.08
C LYS A 93 -11.54 7.99 5.36
N LYS A 94 -12.88 7.93 5.42
CA LYS A 94 -13.77 8.93 4.80
C LYS A 94 -13.71 10.31 5.47
N GLU A 95 -13.19 10.39 6.70
CA GLU A 95 -12.98 11.66 7.43
C GLU A 95 -11.83 12.47 6.83
N TRP A 96 -10.81 11.77 6.30
CA TRP A 96 -9.55 12.37 5.85
C TRP A 96 -9.29 12.27 4.35
N PHE A 97 -9.95 11.33 3.66
CA PHE A 97 -9.67 11.05 2.26
C PHE A 97 -10.90 11.10 1.37
N GLU A 98 -10.69 11.61 0.16
CA GLU A 98 -11.69 11.57 -0.89
C GLU A 98 -11.91 10.17 -1.46
N LYS A 99 -13.10 9.95 -2.03
CA LYS A 99 -13.40 8.69 -2.71
C LYS A 99 -12.73 8.64 -4.08
N MET A 100 -11.73 7.78 -4.21
CA MET A 100 -11.11 7.45 -5.49
C MET A 100 -12.03 6.57 -6.34
N ARG A 101 -12.22 6.97 -7.61
CA ARG A 101 -13.01 6.19 -8.60
C ARG A 101 -12.16 5.14 -9.33
N GLU A 102 -10.89 5.47 -9.55
CA GLU A 102 -9.92 4.56 -10.16
C GLU A 102 -9.17 3.76 -9.10
N SER A 103 -8.51 2.67 -9.51
CA SER A 103 -7.62 1.91 -8.64
C SER A 103 -6.56 2.83 -8.04
N HIS A 104 -6.47 2.84 -6.72
CA HIS A 104 -5.54 3.67 -5.96
C HIS A 104 -4.44 2.85 -5.28
N MET A 105 -4.52 1.51 -5.37
CA MET A 105 -3.53 0.58 -4.85
C MET A 105 -3.04 -0.35 -5.97
N VAL A 106 -1.75 -0.66 -5.95
CA VAL A 106 -1.12 -1.65 -6.83
C VAL A 106 -0.10 -2.48 -6.05
N LEU A 107 -0.05 -3.76 -6.37
CA LEU A 107 0.89 -4.76 -5.87
C LEU A 107 1.69 -5.31 -7.05
N TRP A 108 2.97 -5.61 -6.85
CA TRP A 108 3.81 -6.27 -7.86
C TRP A 108 5.00 -6.97 -7.20
N TRP A 109 5.53 -7.98 -7.87
CA TRP A 109 6.71 -8.70 -7.39
C TRP A 109 8.00 -8.00 -7.84
N ILE A 110 8.95 -7.89 -6.92
CA ILE A 110 10.28 -7.35 -7.16
C ILE A 110 11.35 -8.38 -6.76
N PRO A 111 12.52 -8.41 -7.42
CA PRO A 111 13.62 -9.26 -6.97
C PRO A 111 14.00 -8.96 -5.52
N ALA A 112 14.32 -10.00 -4.73
CA ALA A 112 14.76 -9.81 -3.36
C ALA A 112 16.01 -8.90 -3.32
N GLY A 113 15.98 -7.88 -2.44
CA GLY A 113 17.03 -6.86 -2.33
C GLY A 113 16.85 -5.64 -3.25
N HIS A 114 15.89 -5.65 -4.18
CA HIS A 114 15.47 -4.45 -4.90
C HIS A 114 14.60 -3.57 -4.00
N LEU A 115 14.79 -2.25 -4.08
CA LEU A 115 13.90 -1.27 -3.45
C LEU A 115 13.19 -0.48 -4.55
N PRO A 116 11.84 -0.50 -4.59
CA PRO A 116 11.11 0.15 -5.66
C PRO A 116 11.22 1.66 -5.57
N THR A 117 11.20 2.31 -6.73
CA THR A 117 11.14 3.78 -6.83
C THR A 117 9.71 4.26 -7.04
N LEU A 118 9.43 5.52 -6.73
CA LEU A 118 8.14 6.14 -7.04
C LEU A 118 7.81 6.12 -8.54
N LEU A 119 8.83 6.28 -9.39
CA LEU A 119 8.69 6.18 -10.84
C LEU A 119 8.24 4.79 -11.28
N GLU A 120 8.83 3.74 -10.69
CA GLU A 120 8.43 2.36 -10.94
C GLU A 120 7.00 2.11 -10.49
N ALA A 121 6.68 2.53 -9.26
CA ALA A 121 5.37 2.33 -8.66
C ALA A 121 4.24 3.06 -9.43
N ASP A 122 4.48 4.29 -9.88
CA ASP A 122 3.57 5.03 -10.76
C ASP A 122 3.35 4.31 -12.10
N ALA A 123 4.43 3.79 -12.71
CA ALA A 123 4.31 3.02 -13.95
C ALA A 123 3.44 1.76 -13.76
N ARG A 124 3.59 1.06 -12.62
CA ARG A 124 2.78 -0.11 -12.27
C ARG A 124 1.32 0.27 -12.03
N LEU A 125 1.05 1.36 -11.32
CA LEU A 125 -0.32 1.84 -11.07
C LEU A 125 -1.02 2.26 -12.37
N ARG A 126 -0.33 2.99 -13.25
CA ARG A 126 -0.85 3.37 -14.57
C ARG A 126 -1.11 2.13 -15.45
N TYR A 127 -0.23 1.14 -15.40
CA TYR A 127 -0.43 -0.12 -16.10
C TYR A 127 -1.70 -0.83 -15.61
N LEU A 128 -1.85 -0.98 -14.30
CA LEU A 128 -3.04 -1.61 -13.69
C LEU A 128 -4.33 -0.89 -14.10
N ARG A 129 -4.37 0.45 -14.05
CA ARG A 129 -5.55 1.23 -14.46
C ARG A 129 -5.90 1.04 -15.93
N LYS A 130 -4.89 0.92 -16.80
CA LYS A 130 -5.08 0.85 -18.25
C LYS A 130 -5.43 -0.56 -18.74
N TYR A 131 -4.81 -1.59 -18.16
CA TYR A 131 -4.87 -2.97 -18.67
C TYR A 131 -5.58 -3.94 -17.73
N GLY A 132 -5.85 -3.53 -16.49
CA GLY A 132 -6.38 -4.40 -15.44
C GLY A 132 -5.32 -5.26 -14.76
N PRO A 133 -5.71 -6.11 -13.79
CA PRO A 133 -4.79 -6.94 -13.03
C PRO A 133 -4.04 -7.96 -13.89
N SER A 134 -2.75 -8.12 -13.62
CA SER A 134 -1.85 -9.07 -14.27
C SER A 134 -0.67 -9.41 -13.34
N PRO A 135 0.16 -10.44 -13.64
CA PRO A 135 1.35 -10.74 -12.85
C PRO A 135 2.31 -9.55 -12.69
N ASP A 136 2.28 -8.62 -13.65
CA ASP A 136 3.09 -7.40 -13.65
C ASP A 136 2.57 -6.31 -12.72
N ALA A 137 1.26 -6.25 -12.46
CA ALA A 137 0.64 -5.25 -11.60
C ALA A 137 -0.78 -5.71 -11.24
N PHE A 138 -1.07 -5.85 -9.95
CA PHE A 138 -2.31 -6.44 -9.47
C PHE A 138 -2.80 -5.84 -8.14
N THR A 139 -3.87 -6.38 -7.58
CA THR A 139 -4.44 -5.97 -6.28
C THR A 139 -4.77 -7.19 -5.44
N PHE A 140 -5.15 -7.00 -4.17
CA PHE A 140 -5.63 -8.07 -3.31
C PHE A 140 -6.84 -8.84 -3.85
N LYS A 141 -7.71 -8.16 -4.61
CA LYS A 141 -8.87 -8.79 -5.24
C LYS A 141 -8.46 -9.87 -6.26
N GLN A 142 -7.28 -9.74 -6.86
CA GLN A 142 -6.75 -10.67 -7.84
C GLN A 142 -5.24 -10.78 -7.67
N ALA A 143 -4.81 -11.51 -6.64
CA ALA A 143 -3.39 -11.73 -6.36
C ALA A 143 -2.76 -12.73 -7.34
N TYR A 144 -1.46 -12.57 -7.59
CA TYR A 144 -0.66 -13.45 -8.43
C TYR A 144 0.54 -13.99 -7.64
N PRO A 145 1.00 -15.23 -7.92
CA PRO A 145 2.17 -15.79 -7.25
C PRO A 145 3.47 -15.10 -7.69
N ALA A 146 4.50 -15.23 -6.85
CA ALA A 146 5.84 -14.77 -7.19
C ALA A 146 6.38 -15.51 -8.44
N PRO A 147 7.19 -14.85 -9.29
CA PRO A 147 7.76 -15.51 -10.45
C PRO A 147 8.55 -16.77 -10.08
N GLY A 148 8.25 -17.89 -10.76
CA GLY A 148 8.88 -19.18 -10.50
C GLY A 148 8.19 -20.02 -9.43
N ASP A 149 7.22 -19.48 -8.70
CA ASP A 149 6.37 -20.26 -7.79
C ASP A 149 5.14 -20.79 -8.55
N GLN A 150 5.30 -21.94 -9.20
CA GLN A 150 4.24 -22.56 -10.01
C GLN A 150 3.14 -23.25 -9.19
N ASN A 151 3.29 -23.35 -7.86
CA ASN A 151 2.34 -24.04 -6.98
C ASN A 151 1.30 -23.11 -6.34
N ALA A 152 1.49 -21.80 -6.41
CA ALA A 152 0.56 -20.82 -5.86
C ALA A 152 -0.47 -20.35 -6.92
N VAL A 153 -1.15 -21.28 -7.60
CA VAL A 153 -2.41 -20.95 -8.28
C VAL A 153 -3.53 -21.08 -7.27
N ILE A 154 -3.76 -20.01 -6.53
CA ILE A 154 -5.13 -19.60 -6.25
C ILE A 154 -5.14 -18.11 -6.52
N THR A 155 -5.96 -17.67 -7.47
CA THR A 155 -6.48 -16.31 -7.47
C THR A 155 -7.22 -16.15 -6.14
N GLN A 156 -6.49 -15.89 -5.06
CA GLN A 156 -7.09 -15.59 -3.78
C GLN A 156 -7.62 -14.18 -3.94
N SER A 157 -8.92 -14.10 -4.19
CA SER A 157 -9.64 -12.88 -3.95
C SER A 157 -9.70 -12.70 -2.45
N PHE A 158 -8.81 -11.87 -1.93
CA PHE A 158 -9.01 -11.32 -0.60
C PHE A 158 -10.13 -10.29 -0.73
N ASP A 159 -11.28 -10.59 -0.11
CA ASP A 159 -12.37 -9.63 -0.06
C ASP A 159 -11.87 -8.36 0.66
N GLU A 160 -11.82 -7.24 -0.07
CA GLU A 160 -11.48 -5.91 0.46
C GLU A 160 -12.57 -5.37 1.43
N ALA A 161 -13.44 -6.24 1.93
CA ALA A 161 -14.49 -5.88 2.87
C ALA A 161 -13.85 -5.32 4.14
N CYS A 162 -13.83 -3.98 4.23
CA CYS A 162 -13.69 -3.28 5.50
C CYS A 162 -14.61 -3.96 6.53
N PRO A 163 -14.12 -4.33 7.72
CA PRO A 163 -15.00 -4.77 8.79
C PRO A 163 -15.73 -3.53 9.30
N ALA A 164 -16.84 -3.20 8.64
CA ALA A 164 -17.79 -2.20 9.09
C ALA A 164 -19.16 -2.90 9.12
N SER A 165 -19.41 -3.60 10.23
CA SER A 165 -20.77 -3.77 10.75
C SER A 165 -21.02 -2.68 11.78
#